data_AF-A0A7S2N7W0-F1
#
_entry.id   AF-A0A7S2N7W0-F1
#
_cell.length_a   1.000
_cell.length_b   1.000
_cell.length_c   1.000
_cell.angle_alpha   90.00
_cell.angle_beta   90.00
_cell.angle_gamma   90.00
#
_symmetry.space_group_name_H-M   'P 1'
#
loop_
_entity.id
_entity.type
_entity.pdbx_description
1 polymer ?
#
loop_
_entity_poly.entity_id
_entity_poly.type
_entity_poly.pdbx_seq_one_letter_code
_entity_poly.pdbx_strand_id
1 'polypeptide(L)'
;NRQFGLPTAPQKEMLVLATRDILAVRSWPDVYRRLGLPAPAPDVLAEELREAMNRSAELGYHNPAVLGPFGRFARRPRGGVAPVEKVGIQGSLQRAFGDCRASGAGAAEQPWAFAEPAARALTVLEEAEARKCEKLLREIAKLEQRAASGEALDTLQLRKMNRKKELLESAVMEKLRAGYKRAA
;
A
#
# COMPACT_ATOMS: atom_id res chain seq x y z
N ASN A 1 -7.94 21.84 -31.02
CA ASN A 1 -8.47 21.94 -29.64
C ASN A 1 -8.98 20.59 -29.13
N ARG A 2 -8.08 19.62 -28.90
CA ARG A 2 -8.41 18.36 -28.20
C ARG A 2 -7.72 18.42 -26.84
N GLN A 3 -8.48 18.77 -25.80
CA GLN A 3 -8.01 18.70 -24.40
C GLN A 3 -7.84 17.23 -24.04
N PHE A 4 -6.61 16.71 -24.15
CA PHE A 4 -6.24 15.42 -23.56
C PHE A 4 -6.00 15.62 -22.05
N GLY A 5 -6.58 14.74 -21.23
CA GLY A 5 -6.32 14.68 -19.78
C GLY A 5 -7.40 15.25 -18.87
N LEU A 6 -8.35 16.05 -19.39
CA LEU A 6 -9.53 16.42 -18.62
C LEU A 6 -10.59 15.33 -18.77
N PRO A 7 -11.16 14.82 -17.65
CA PRO A 7 -12.25 13.86 -17.76
C PRO A 7 -13.37 14.50 -18.59
N THR A 8 -13.83 13.73 -19.57
CA THR A 8 -14.97 14.09 -20.42
C THR A 8 -16.19 14.40 -19.54
N ALA A 9 -17.15 15.18 -20.03
CA ALA A 9 -18.37 15.46 -19.27
C ALA A 9 -19.06 14.19 -18.74
N PRO A 10 -19.19 13.10 -19.52
CA PRO A 10 -19.70 11.82 -19.02
C PRO A 10 -18.86 11.20 -17.90
N GLN A 11 -17.53 11.31 -17.96
CA GLN A 11 -16.65 10.80 -16.90
C GLN A 11 -16.78 11.58 -15.60
N LYS A 12 -16.92 12.92 -15.69
CA LYS A 12 -17.18 13.76 -14.51
C LYS A 12 -18.52 13.42 -13.88
N GLU A 13 -19.56 13.27 -14.69
CA GLU A 13 -20.90 12.88 -14.22
C GLU A 13 -20.89 11.50 -13.57
N MET A 14 -20.22 10.52 -14.18
CA MET A 14 -20.03 9.19 -13.59
C MET A 14 -19.33 9.25 -12.24
N LEU A 15 -18.29 10.07 -12.08
CA LEU A 15 -17.58 10.22 -10.81
C LEU A 15 -18.47 10.84 -9.72
N VAL A 16 -19.26 11.85 -10.09
CA VAL A 16 -20.21 12.49 -9.17
C VAL A 16 -21.30 11.50 -8.73
N LEU A 17 -21.83 10.71 -9.66
CA LEU A 17 -22.81 9.67 -9.36
C LEU A 17 -22.22 8.59 -8.44
N ALA A 18 -21.04 8.07 -8.76
CA ALA A 18 -20.36 7.08 -7.92
C ALA A 18 -20.10 7.62 -6.50
N THR A 19 -19.71 8.89 -6.37
CA THR A 19 -19.51 9.53 -5.07
C THR A 19 -20.82 9.64 -4.30
N ARG A 20 -21.91 10.07 -4.97
CA ARG A 20 -23.25 10.11 -4.36
C ARG A 20 -23.71 8.73 -3.91
N ASP A 21 -23.47 7.70 -4.71
CA ASP A 21 -23.82 6.34 -4.37
C ASP A 21 -23.07 5.88 -3.13
N ILE A 22 -21.75 6.10 -3.05
CA ILE A 22 -20.96 5.77 -1.86
C ILE A 22 -21.52 6.47 -0.61
N LEU A 23 -21.81 7.77 -0.71
CA LEU A 23 -22.33 8.57 0.41
C LEU A 23 -23.78 8.22 0.78
N ALA A 24 -24.54 7.64 -0.14
CA ALA A 24 -25.93 7.23 0.12
C ALA A 24 -26.03 5.93 0.92
N VAL A 25 -24.94 5.19 1.11
CA VAL A 25 -24.95 3.96 1.92
C VAL A 25 -25.09 4.32 3.40
N ARG A 26 -26.14 3.80 4.05
CA ARG A 26 -26.44 4.07 5.47
C ARG A 26 -26.13 2.92 6.42
N SER A 27 -25.82 1.75 5.86
CA SER A 27 -25.59 0.54 6.64
C SER A 27 -24.64 -0.41 5.91
N TRP A 28 -23.95 -1.28 6.66
CA TRP A 28 -23.11 -2.31 6.06
C TRP A 28 -23.87 -3.25 5.13
N PRO A 29 -25.07 -3.76 5.47
CA PRO A 29 -25.86 -4.58 4.54
C PRO A 29 -26.13 -3.91 3.19
N ASP A 30 -26.34 -2.59 3.17
CA ASP A 30 -26.53 -1.85 1.92
C ASP A 30 -25.25 -1.80 1.08
N VAL A 31 -24.06 -1.75 1.71
CA VAL A 31 -22.76 -1.88 1.03
C VAL A 31 -22.69 -3.21 0.30
N TYR A 32 -22.89 -4.32 1.02
CA TYR A 32 -22.82 -5.67 0.45
C TYR A 32 -23.82 -5.85 -0.69
N ARG A 33 -25.08 -5.37 -0.51
CA ARG A 33 -26.11 -5.43 -1.55
C ARG A 33 -25.68 -4.70 -2.83
N ARG A 34 -25.10 -3.50 -2.71
CA ARG A 34 -24.63 -2.73 -3.88
C ARG A 34 -23.42 -3.34 -4.56
N LEU A 35 -22.57 -4.04 -3.82
CA LEU A 35 -21.45 -4.80 -4.38
C LEU A 35 -21.88 -6.14 -5.00
N GLY A 36 -23.17 -6.51 -4.91
CA GLY A 36 -23.66 -7.81 -5.36
C GLY A 36 -23.14 -8.98 -4.50
N LEU A 37 -22.73 -8.70 -3.27
CA LEU A 37 -22.18 -9.67 -2.33
C LEU A 37 -23.25 -10.07 -1.31
N PRO A 38 -23.23 -11.33 -0.84
CA PRO A 38 -24.06 -11.75 0.29
C PRO A 38 -23.64 -10.98 1.54
N ALA A 39 -24.60 -10.38 2.23
CA ALA A 39 -24.33 -9.69 3.48
C ALA A 39 -24.13 -10.74 4.60
N PRO A 40 -22.99 -10.72 5.32
CA PRO A 40 -22.80 -11.57 6.49
C PRO A 40 -23.78 -11.20 7.60
N ALA A 41 -24.01 -12.13 8.53
CA ALA A 41 -24.78 -11.86 9.73
C ALA A 41 -24.13 -10.74 10.57
N PRO A 42 -24.91 -9.90 11.29
CA PRO A 42 -24.37 -8.73 11.97
C PRO A 42 -23.27 -9.02 13.00
N ASP A 43 -23.37 -10.15 13.69
CA ASP A 43 -22.39 -10.65 14.66
C ASP A 43 -21.08 -11.06 13.97
N VAL A 44 -21.18 -11.83 12.87
CA VAL A 44 -20.03 -12.24 12.05
C VAL A 44 -19.31 -11.01 11.49
N LEU A 45 -20.08 -10.06 10.94
CA LEU A 45 -19.51 -8.81 10.42
C LEU A 45 -18.80 -8.00 11.51
N ALA A 46 -19.38 -7.93 12.72
CA ALA A 46 -18.77 -7.22 13.83
C ALA A 46 -17.44 -7.86 14.29
N GLU A 47 -17.34 -9.19 14.26
CA GLU A 47 -16.07 -9.90 14.51
C GLU A 47 -15.05 -9.62 13.40
N GLU A 48 -15.44 -9.74 12.12
CA GLU A 48 -14.55 -9.49 10.98
C GLU A 48 -13.99 -8.06 10.99
N LEU A 49 -14.83 -7.07 11.27
CA LEU A 49 -14.40 -5.67 11.40
C LEU A 49 -13.44 -5.49 12.58
N ARG A 50 -13.71 -6.13 13.72
CA ARG A 50 -12.80 -6.09 14.88
C ARG A 50 -11.45 -6.72 14.57
N GLU A 51 -11.42 -7.86 13.89
CA GLU A 51 -10.16 -8.48 13.45
C GLU A 51 -9.41 -7.61 12.44
N ALA A 52 -10.11 -7.01 11.48
CA ALA A 52 -9.51 -6.11 10.51
C ALA A 52 -8.87 -4.90 11.20
N MET A 53 -9.54 -4.30 12.19
CA MET A 53 -9.00 -3.20 13.00
C MET A 53 -7.76 -3.65 13.78
N ASN A 54 -7.78 -4.85 14.38
CA ASN A 54 -6.61 -5.40 15.09
C ASN A 54 -5.41 -5.64 14.15
N ARG A 55 -5.62 -6.25 12.97
CA ARG A 55 -4.56 -6.43 11.95
C ARG A 55 -3.99 -5.10 11.48
N SER A 56 -4.87 -4.11 11.27
CA SER A 56 -4.45 -2.76 10.90
C SER A 56 -3.61 -2.08 12.00
N ALA A 57 -3.96 -2.32 13.27
CA ALA A 57 -3.18 -1.86 14.42
C ALA A 57 -1.80 -2.54 14.52
N GLU A 58 -1.74 -3.85 14.30
CA GLU A 58 -0.47 -4.62 14.22
C GLU A 58 0.48 -4.04 13.16
N LEU A 59 -0.10 -3.58 12.05
CA LEU A 59 0.64 -2.96 10.96
C LEU A 59 0.99 -1.48 11.22
N GLY A 60 0.53 -0.90 12.33
CA GLY A 60 0.85 0.46 12.77
C GLY A 60 0.04 1.56 12.09
N TYR A 61 -1.13 1.23 11.51
CA TYR A 61 -2.04 2.21 10.89
C TYR A 61 -3.01 2.85 11.89
N HIS A 62 -3.15 2.27 13.08
CA HIS A 62 -3.97 2.81 14.16
C HIS A 62 -3.17 2.94 15.44
N ASN A 63 -3.42 4.01 16.18
CA ASN A 63 -2.92 4.13 17.53
C ASN A 63 -3.73 3.18 18.43
N PRO A 64 -3.09 2.22 19.13
CA PRO A 64 -3.79 1.27 20.00
C PRO A 64 -4.60 1.95 21.11
N ALA A 65 -4.27 3.19 21.49
CA ALA A 65 -5.05 3.98 22.46
C ALA A 65 -6.43 4.41 21.92
N VAL A 66 -6.59 4.54 20.60
CA VAL A 66 -7.85 4.95 19.94
C VAL A 66 -8.81 3.77 19.77
N LEU A 67 -8.30 2.53 19.80
CA LEU A 67 -9.11 1.32 19.62
C LEU A 67 -9.90 0.91 20.88
N GLY A 68 -9.77 1.67 21.98
CA GLY A 68 -10.53 1.46 23.21
C GLY A 68 -10.31 0.07 23.83
N PRO A 69 -11.22 -0.40 24.71
CA PRO A 69 -11.06 -1.69 25.41
C PRO A 69 -11.21 -2.92 24.50
N PHE A 70 -11.54 -2.72 23.22
CA PHE A 70 -11.93 -3.77 22.29
C PHE A 70 -10.76 -4.33 21.45
N GLY A 71 -9.59 -3.68 21.49
CA GLY A 71 -8.39 -4.17 20.83
C GLY A 71 -7.58 -5.12 21.70
N ARG A 72 -6.95 -6.15 21.10
CA ARG A 72 -5.98 -7.02 21.80
C ARG A 72 -4.81 -6.22 22.41
N PHE A 73 -4.63 -4.97 21.98
CA PHE A 73 -3.63 -4.00 22.46
C PHE A 73 -4.04 -3.18 23.68
N ALA A 74 -5.31 -3.25 24.14
CA ALA A 74 -5.74 -2.60 25.38
C ALA A 74 -5.01 -3.17 26.62
N ARG A 75 -4.48 -4.39 26.50
CA ARG A 75 -3.65 -5.06 27.50
C ARG A 75 -2.17 -5.03 27.12
N ARG A 76 -1.58 -3.85 26.90
CA ARG A 76 -0.11 -3.79 26.82
C ARG A 76 0.48 -3.86 28.23
N PRO A 77 1.41 -4.80 28.53
CA PRO A 77 2.11 -4.79 29.80
C PRO A 77 2.93 -3.50 29.91
N ARG A 78 2.92 -2.87 31.09
CA ARG A 78 3.75 -1.72 31.43
C ARG A 78 5.22 -2.05 31.08
N GLY A 79 5.77 -1.45 30.03
CA GLY A 79 7.21 -1.55 29.71
C GLY A 79 7.60 -1.72 28.25
N GLY A 80 6.66 -1.93 27.31
CA GLY A 80 7.00 -2.06 25.89
C GLY A 80 7.15 -0.70 25.18
N VAL A 81 8.30 -0.46 24.53
CA VAL A 81 8.54 0.71 23.65
C VAL A 81 7.37 0.86 22.67
N ALA A 82 6.81 2.08 22.57
CA ALA A 82 5.72 2.38 21.65
C ALA A 82 6.21 2.13 20.20
N PRO A 83 5.48 1.37 19.38
CA PRO A 83 5.85 1.23 17.98
C PRO A 83 5.82 2.61 17.33
N VAL A 84 6.85 2.91 16.54
CA VAL A 84 6.98 4.18 15.82
C VAL A 84 5.78 4.32 14.89
N GLU A 85 4.99 5.37 15.10
CA GLU A 85 3.79 5.69 14.33
C GLU A 85 4.18 5.87 12.85
N LYS A 86 3.54 5.14 11.93
CA LYS A 86 3.85 5.26 10.50
C LYS A 86 3.28 6.56 9.94
N VAL A 87 3.98 7.11 8.95
CA VAL A 87 3.57 8.30 8.20
C VAL A 87 2.20 8.08 7.58
N GLY A 88 1.26 9.00 7.80
CA GLY A 88 -0.12 8.94 7.29
C GLY A 88 -1.23 8.90 8.33
N ILE A 89 -0.92 8.87 9.63
CA ILE A 89 -1.90 9.04 10.72
C ILE A 89 -2.14 10.55 10.97
N GLN A 90 -3.32 10.93 11.46
CA GLN A 90 -3.75 12.32 11.67
C GLN A 90 -2.69 13.22 12.32
N GLY A 91 -1.92 12.74 13.31
CA GLY A 91 -0.82 13.50 13.92
C GLY A 91 0.40 13.70 13.01
N SER A 92 0.75 12.70 12.20
CA SER A 92 1.81 12.79 11.17
C SER A 92 1.39 13.71 10.03
N LEU A 93 0.13 13.65 9.60
CA LEU A 93 -0.41 14.52 8.57
C LEU A 93 -0.52 15.96 9.08
N GLN A 94 -1.02 16.18 10.30
CA GLN A 94 -1.10 17.51 10.90
C GLN A 94 0.28 18.15 11.09
N ARG A 95 1.33 17.38 11.42
CA ARG A 95 2.71 17.88 11.41
C ARG A 95 3.18 18.22 10.00
N ALA A 96 3.00 17.31 9.04
CA ALA A 96 3.41 17.55 7.66
C ALA A 96 2.73 18.79 7.05
N PHE A 97 1.44 19.02 7.31
CA PHE A 97 0.72 20.21 6.86
C PHE A 97 0.99 21.45 7.74
N GLY A 98 1.32 21.27 9.02
CA GLY A 98 1.70 22.35 9.93
C GLY A 98 3.06 22.97 9.56
N ASP A 99 4.02 22.14 9.18
CA ASP A 99 5.36 22.57 8.74
C ASP A 99 5.29 23.37 7.42
N CYS A 100 4.34 23.05 6.54
CA CYS A 100 4.06 23.84 5.33
C CYS A 100 3.53 25.26 5.62
N ARG A 101 2.94 25.50 6.80
CA ARG A 101 2.39 26.83 7.15
C ARG A 101 3.45 27.75 7.77
N ALA A 102 4.52 27.19 8.33
CA ALA A 102 5.64 27.94 8.92
C ALA A 102 6.73 28.30 7.90
N SER A 103 6.86 27.52 6.82
CA SER A 103 7.73 27.85 5.70
C SER A 103 6.92 28.57 4.62
N GLY A 104 6.97 29.91 4.62
CA GLY A 104 6.48 30.76 3.54
C GLY A 104 7.30 30.60 2.25
N ALA A 105 7.42 29.38 1.74
CA ALA A 105 8.01 29.08 0.45
C ALA A 105 6.86 29.01 -0.56
N GLY A 106 6.70 30.10 -1.33
CA GLY A 106 5.84 30.12 -2.49
C GLY A 106 6.15 28.92 -3.37
N ALA A 107 5.15 28.06 -3.56
CA ALA A 107 5.22 26.96 -4.49
C ALA A 107 5.33 27.55 -5.89
N ALA A 108 6.56 27.62 -6.41
CA ALA A 108 6.80 27.76 -7.82
C ALA A 108 6.05 26.62 -8.52
N GLU A 109 5.05 26.97 -9.32
CA GLU A 109 4.30 26.05 -10.15
C GLU A 109 5.28 25.34 -11.09
N GLN A 110 5.72 24.15 -10.70
CA GLN A 110 6.41 23.26 -11.62
C GLN A 110 5.36 22.73 -12.61
N PRO A 111 5.51 23.02 -13.91
CA PRO A 111 4.59 22.53 -14.91
C PRO A 111 4.70 21.01 -14.94
N TRP A 112 3.55 20.36 -14.79
CA TRP A 112 3.33 18.96 -15.07
C TRP A 112 3.64 18.73 -16.56
N ALA A 113 4.92 18.47 -16.86
CA ALA A 113 5.31 17.96 -18.15
C ALA A 113 4.63 16.59 -18.29
N PHE A 114 3.55 16.50 -19.09
CA PHE A 114 3.22 15.24 -19.73
C PHE A 114 4.42 14.89 -20.60
N ALA A 115 5.32 14.08 -20.06
CA ALA A 115 6.34 13.46 -20.85
C ALA A 115 5.62 12.67 -21.95
N GLU A 116 5.83 13.08 -23.21
CA GLU A 116 5.65 12.22 -24.38
C GLU A 116 6.09 10.80 -24.05
N PRO A 117 5.47 9.73 -24.59
CA PRO A 117 5.66 8.34 -24.13
C PRO A 117 7.13 8.04 -23.91
N ALA A 118 7.57 8.23 -22.66
CA ALA A 118 8.97 8.40 -22.35
C ALA A 118 9.56 7.01 -22.31
N ALA A 119 10.05 6.60 -23.48
CA ALA A 119 11.12 5.65 -23.64
C ALA A 119 11.07 4.44 -22.71
N ARG A 120 9.98 3.64 -22.71
CA ARG A 120 9.83 2.41 -21.89
C ARG A 120 10.58 2.54 -20.54
N ALA A 121 10.38 3.58 -19.75
CA ALA A 121 11.16 3.77 -18.52
C ALA A 121 10.32 3.36 -17.30
N LEU A 122 10.97 2.76 -16.29
CA LEU A 122 10.35 2.55 -14.99
C LEU A 122 10.08 3.90 -14.33
N THR A 123 8.96 4.03 -13.64
CA THR A 123 8.71 5.17 -12.74
C THR A 123 9.59 5.07 -11.49
N VAL A 124 9.73 6.18 -10.75
CA VAL A 124 10.55 6.22 -9.51
C VAL A 124 10.07 5.21 -8.46
N LEU A 125 8.76 5.01 -8.34
CA LEU A 125 8.18 4.03 -7.42
C LEU A 125 8.48 2.60 -7.86
N GLU A 126 8.36 2.32 -9.16
CA GLU A 126 8.67 1.02 -9.74
C GLU A 126 10.17 0.71 -9.64
N GLU A 127 11.04 1.70 -9.81
CA GLU A 127 12.49 1.51 -9.63
C GLU A 127 12.84 1.16 -8.17
N ALA A 128 12.19 1.82 -7.19
CA ALA A 128 12.38 1.48 -5.78
C ALA A 128 11.92 0.05 -5.47
N GLU A 129 10.84 -0.40 -6.09
CA GLU A 129 10.36 -1.79 -5.99
C GLU A 129 11.30 -2.78 -6.71
N ALA A 130 11.81 -2.41 -7.89
CA ALA A 130 12.77 -3.20 -8.65
C ALA A 130 14.02 -3.50 -7.82
N ARG A 131 14.57 -2.47 -7.16
CA ARG A 131 15.75 -2.59 -6.29
C ARG A 131 15.49 -3.53 -5.10
N LYS A 132 14.27 -3.51 -4.55
CA LYS A 132 13.88 -4.45 -3.47
C LYS A 132 13.80 -5.87 -4.00
N CYS A 133 13.14 -6.10 -5.13
CA CYS A 133 13.06 -7.42 -5.76
C CYS A 133 14.45 -7.96 -6.09
N GLU A 134 15.34 -7.15 -6.66
CA GLU A 134 16.73 -7.55 -6.93
C GLU A 134 17.51 -7.90 -5.68
N LYS A 135 17.39 -7.11 -4.61
CA LYS A 135 18.07 -7.40 -3.34
C LYS A 135 17.65 -8.76 -2.81
N LEU A 136 16.34 -9.05 -2.84
CA LEU A 136 15.81 -10.35 -2.44
C LEU A 136 16.27 -11.48 -3.35
N LEU A 137 16.31 -11.26 -4.67
CA LEU A 137 16.83 -12.25 -5.63
C LEU A 137 18.31 -12.56 -5.41
N ARG A 138 19.14 -11.56 -5.05
CA ARG A 138 20.55 -11.79 -4.68
C ARG A 138 20.68 -12.57 -3.38
N GLU A 139 19.83 -12.29 -2.38
CA GLU A 139 19.79 -13.08 -1.15
C GLU A 139 19.38 -14.53 -1.42
N ILE A 140 18.38 -14.74 -2.28
CA ILE A 140 17.96 -16.08 -2.71
C ILE A 140 19.08 -16.80 -3.44
N ALA A 141 19.81 -16.13 -4.34
CA ALA A 141 20.96 -16.73 -5.04
C ALA A 141 22.05 -17.20 -4.06
N LYS A 142 22.30 -16.43 -2.98
CA LYS A 142 23.22 -16.85 -1.91
C LYS A 142 22.70 -18.07 -1.15
N LEU A 143 21.39 -18.14 -0.89
CA LEU A 143 20.78 -19.31 -0.25
C LEU A 143 20.84 -20.54 -1.17
N GLU A 144 20.59 -20.38 -2.47
CA GLU A 144 20.76 -21.45 -3.48
C GLU A 144 22.19 -21.98 -3.52
N GLN A 145 23.19 -21.09 -3.45
CA GLN A 145 24.59 -21.49 -3.40
C GLN A 145 24.93 -22.26 -2.11
N ARG A 146 24.43 -21.81 -0.96
CA ARG A 146 24.62 -22.49 0.34
C ARG A 146 23.96 -23.87 0.37
N ALA A 147 22.74 -23.97 -0.17
CA ALA A 147 22.07 -25.25 -0.36
C ALA A 147 22.87 -26.19 -1.29
N ALA A 148 23.41 -25.65 -2.39
CA ALA A 148 24.22 -26.42 -3.33
C ALA A 148 25.56 -26.89 -2.73
N SER A 149 26.13 -26.14 -1.78
CA SER A 149 27.29 -26.59 -0.99
C SER A 149 26.96 -27.61 0.11
N GLY A 150 25.70 -28.04 0.22
CA GLY A 150 25.26 -29.03 1.22
C GLY A 150 25.02 -28.44 2.61
N GLU A 151 24.93 -27.11 2.74
CA GLU A 151 24.61 -26.47 4.02
C GLU A 151 23.12 -26.62 4.33
N ALA A 152 22.80 -27.04 5.57
CA ALA A 152 21.42 -27.16 6.01
C ALA A 152 20.78 -25.77 6.17
N LEU A 153 19.74 -25.50 5.37
CA LEU A 153 18.97 -24.26 5.44
C LEU A 153 17.78 -24.41 6.38
N ASP A 154 17.52 -23.37 7.17
CA ASP A 154 16.33 -23.30 8.02
C ASP A 154 15.04 -23.16 7.18
N THR A 155 13.92 -23.58 7.75
CA THR A 155 12.56 -23.47 7.21
C THR A 155 12.23 -22.08 6.66
N LEU A 156 12.66 -21.01 7.33
CA LEU A 156 12.45 -19.63 6.85
C LEU A 156 13.28 -19.31 5.60
N GLN A 157 14.48 -19.88 5.48
CA GLN A 157 15.34 -19.71 4.31
C GLN A 157 14.80 -20.48 3.10
N LEU A 158 14.30 -21.71 3.31
CA LEU A 158 13.61 -22.48 2.27
C LEU A 158 12.35 -21.77 1.77
N ARG A 159 11.53 -21.22 2.69
CA ARG A 159 10.39 -20.37 2.30
C ARG A 159 10.81 -19.16 1.49
N LYS A 160 11.90 -18.48 1.86
CA LYS A 160 12.45 -17.35 1.10
C LYS A 160 12.91 -17.78 -0.30
N MET A 161 13.55 -18.94 -0.45
CA MET A 161 13.94 -19.48 -1.76
C MET A 161 12.73 -19.79 -2.64
N ASN A 162 11.67 -20.38 -2.07
CA ASN A 162 10.46 -20.73 -2.83
C ASN A 162 9.72 -19.50 -3.40
N ARG A 163 9.92 -18.31 -2.82
CA ARG A 163 9.36 -17.04 -3.34
C ARG A 163 10.11 -16.48 -4.55
N LYS A 164 11.17 -17.14 -5.03
CA LYS A 164 11.95 -16.70 -6.21
C LYS A 164 11.07 -16.49 -7.44
N LYS A 165 10.16 -17.45 -7.69
CA LYS A 165 9.26 -17.40 -8.85
C LYS A 165 8.33 -16.19 -8.79
N GLU A 166 7.69 -15.96 -7.64
CA GLU A 166 6.82 -14.80 -7.41
C GLU A 166 7.57 -13.47 -7.63
N LEU A 167 8.81 -13.36 -7.15
CA LEU A 167 9.62 -12.15 -7.34
C LEU A 167 9.97 -11.91 -8.81
N LEU A 168 10.28 -12.96 -9.58
CA LEU A 168 10.55 -12.86 -11.01
C LEU A 168 9.30 -12.50 -11.83
N GLU A 169 8.13 -12.97 -11.41
CA GLU A 169 6.81 -12.68 -12.00
C GLU A 169 6.21 -11.34 -11.54
N SER A 170 6.89 -10.59 -10.67
CA SER A 170 6.44 -9.24 -10.32
C SER A 170 6.44 -8.31 -11.54
N ALA A 171 5.41 -7.47 -11.64
CA ALA A 171 5.20 -6.58 -12.79
C ALA A 171 6.42 -5.70 -13.12
N VAL A 172 7.18 -5.29 -12.09
CA VAL A 172 8.40 -4.50 -12.24
C VAL A 172 9.52 -5.32 -12.89
N MET A 173 9.68 -6.59 -12.49
CA MET A 173 10.66 -7.49 -13.10
C MET A 173 10.26 -7.91 -14.52
N GLU A 174 8.96 -7.99 -14.81
CA GLU A 174 8.45 -8.18 -16.18
C GLU A 174 8.73 -6.98 -17.07
N LYS A 175 8.53 -5.75 -16.57
CA LYS A 175 8.90 -4.52 -17.28
C LYS A 175 10.39 -4.47 -17.59
N LEU A 176 11.23 -4.86 -16.63
CA LEU A 176 12.67 -4.97 -16.87
C LEU A 176 13.02 -6.01 -17.94
N ARG A 177 12.37 -7.18 -17.92
CA ARG A 177 12.52 -8.19 -18.98
C ARG A 177 12.04 -7.70 -20.34
N ALA A 178 11.00 -6.86 -20.37
CA ALA A 178 10.48 -6.21 -21.58
C ALA A 178 11.38 -5.06 -22.10
N GLY A 179 12.54 -4.84 -21.47
CA GLY A 179 13.54 -3.86 -21.90
C GLY A 179 13.25 -2.44 -21.41
N TYR A 180 12.55 -2.29 -20.30
CA TYR A 180 12.31 -0.97 -19.74
C TYR A 180 13.61 -0.37 -19.18
N LYS A 181 13.88 0.90 -19.50
CA LYS A 181 15.00 1.69 -18.97
C LYS A 181 14.76 1.98 -17.49
N ARG A 182 15.83 1.99 -16.70
CA ARG A 182 15.79 2.39 -15.30
C ARG A 182 15.59 3.90 -15.22
N ALA A 183 14.71 4.36 -14.34
CA ALA A 183 14.79 5.74 -13.89
C ALA A 183 16.07 5.88 -13.07
N ALA A 184 16.95 6.80 -13.47
CA ALA A 184 18.20 7.09 -12.77
C ALA A 184 17.93 7.64 -11.36
#